data_AF-A0A7J8PV30-F1
#
_entry.id   AF-A0A7J8PV30-F1
#
_cell.length_a   1.000
_cell.length_b   1.000
_cell.length_c   1.000
_cell.angle_alpha   90.00
_cell.angle_beta   90.00
_cell.angle_gamma   90.00
#
_symmetry.space_group_name_H-M   'P 1'
#
loop_
_entity.id
_entity.type
_entity.pdbx_description
1 polymer ?
#
loop_
_entity_poly.entity_id
_entity_poly.type
_entity_poly.pdbx_seq_one_letter_code
_entity_poly.pdbx_strand_id
1 'polypeptide(L)'
;MSKLTLDGVDVMGERLAKEVLEVIQEKPNLCKISFVAHSVGGLVARYAIGRLYRPPKEEVKEDKSGDGCKEEQRGTIGGLEAMNFITVVSPHLGSRGNKQVPFLFGVPAFEKAASCVIHWIFRRTGRHLFLTDDDEGKPPLLKRMLDDYDEFYFMSALRTFKRRVLYSNVAYDHIVGWRTSSIRRDSELPKWEESLNETYPHIVYEEHCKACDADQHATISIEDDGSSDKLEEELVRGLSRVSWEKIDVSFQSSRQRFAAHSVIQVLSLSGVDKSLSGHICSQKFLLSGVLQVKDEVMHIEGSDVIQHMIDHFLT
;
A
#
# COMPACT_ATOMS: atom_id res chain seq x y z
N MET A 1 -14.86 -18.43 3.59
CA MET A 1 -14.01 -17.33 3.07
C MET A 1 -12.98 -16.79 4.08
N SER A 2 -13.07 -17.04 5.40
CA SER A 2 -12.15 -16.44 6.39
C SER A 2 -10.73 -17.03 6.50
N LYS A 3 -10.40 -18.10 5.76
CA LYS A 3 -9.06 -18.73 5.82
C LYS A 3 -8.03 -18.06 4.90
N LEU A 4 -8.46 -17.40 3.82
CA LEU A 4 -7.55 -16.94 2.75
C LEU A 4 -6.68 -15.73 3.14
N THR A 5 -7.16 -14.86 4.05
CA THR A 5 -6.44 -13.64 4.46
C THR A 5 -5.34 -13.89 5.50
N LEU A 6 -5.31 -15.09 6.08
CA LEU A 6 -4.34 -15.50 7.09
C LEU A 6 -3.19 -16.34 6.52
N ASP A 7 -3.19 -16.56 5.19
CA ASP A 7 -2.25 -17.43 4.49
C ASP A 7 -0.84 -16.83 4.35
N GLY A 8 -0.65 -15.55 4.66
CA GLY A 8 0.61 -14.83 4.45
C GLY A 8 0.56 -13.88 3.26
N VAL A 9 1.28 -12.77 3.37
CA VAL A 9 1.38 -11.73 2.33
C VAL A 9 1.99 -12.30 1.05
N ASP A 10 2.97 -13.17 1.19
CA ASP A 10 3.63 -13.91 0.11
C ASP A 10 2.65 -14.80 -0.66
N VAL A 11 1.88 -15.65 0.03
CA VAL A 11 0.93 -16.57 -0.60
C VAL A 11 -0.22 -15.80 -1.25
N MET A 12 -0.74 -14.77 -0.58
CA MET A 12 -1.77 -13.90 -1.16
C MET A 12 -1.24 -13.13 -2.37
N GLY A 13 0.00 -12.63 -2.30
CA GLY A 13 0.63 -11.89 -3.39
C GLY A 13 0.89 -12.76 -4.61
N GLU A 14 1.26 -14.02 -4.41
CA GLU A 14 1.39 -15.01 -5.49
C GLU A 14 0.07 -15.25 -6.22
N ARG A 15 -1.02 -15.41 -5.46
CA ARG A 15 -2.36 -15.59 -6.03
C ARG A 15 -2.79 -14.36 -6.82
N LEU A 16 -2.61 -13.17 -6.26
CA LEU A 16 -2.91 -11.91 -6.95
C LEU A 16 -2.09 -11.77 -8.24
N ALA A 17 -0.79 -12.09 -8.22
CA ALA A 17 0.04 -12.05 -9.42
C ALA A 17 -0.49 -13.00 -10.50
N LYS A 18 -0.89 -14.22 -10.12
CA LYS A 18 -1.48 -15.19 -11.04
C LYS A 18 -2.80 -14.68 -11.64
N GLU A 19 -3.71 -14.18 -10.82
CA GLU A 19 -5.00 -13.62 -11.28
C GLU A 19 -4.81 -12.44 -12.24
N VAL A 20 -3.84 -11.56 -11.98
CA VAL A 20 -3.49 -10.46 -12.88
C VAL A 20 -2.99 -10.97 -14.23
N LEU A 21 -2.15 -12.00 -14.25
CA LEU A 21 -1.66 -12.59 -15.50
C LEU A 21 -2.78 -13.25 -16.31
N GLU A 22 -3.71 -13.95 -15.65
CA GLU A 22 -4.88 -14.56 -16.30
C GLU A 22 -5.72 -13.49 -17.01
N VAL A 23 -5.97 -12.36 -16.35
CA VAL A 23 -6.68 -11.23 -16.95
C VAL A 23 -5.95 -10.68 -18.16
N ILE A 24 -4.64 -10.46 -18.05
CA ILE A 24 -3.84 -9.88 -19.12
C ILE A 24 -3.91 -10.79 -20.36
N GLN A 25 -3.90 -12.10 -20.15
CA GLN A 25 -4.07 -13.08 -21.23
C GLN A 25 -5.48 -13.03 -21.83
N GLU A 26 -6.52 -12.91 -21.01
CA GLU A 26 -7.91 -12.80 -21.47
C GLU A 26 -8.20 -11.49 -22.21
N LYS A 27 -7.43 -10.42 -21.93
CA LYS A 27 -7.65 -9.08 -22.49
C LYS A 27 -6.36 -8.52 -23.10
N PRO A 28 -6.00 -8.97 -24.32
CA PRO A 28 -4.73 -8.60 -24.96
C PRO A 28 -4.61 -7.11 -25.32
N ASN A 29 -5.72 -6.36 -25.33
CA ASN A 29 -5.74 -4.93 -25.61
C ASN A 29 -5.50 -4.05 -24.37
N LEU A 30 -5.27 -4.64 -23.19
CA LEU A 30 -4.87 -3.87 -22.03
C LEU A 30 -3.48 -3.29 -22.27
N CYS A 31 -3.33 -1.99 -22.02
CA CYS A 31 -2.04 -1.29 -22.15
C CYS A 31 -1.49 -0.81 -20.81
N LYS A 32 -2.36 -0.64 -19.81
CA LYS A 32 -2.06 0.04 -18.55
C LYS A 32 -2.59 -0.74 -17.36
N ILE A 33 -1.92 -0.61 -16.23
CA ILE A 33 -2.34 -1.21 -14.96
C ILE A 33 -2.15 -0.23 -13.81
N SER A 34 -3.08 -0.27 -12.87
CA SER A 34 -3.02 0.43 -11.59
C SER A 34 -3.40 -0.52 -10.47
N PHE A 35 -2.77 -0.35 -9.31
CA PHE A 35 -3.11 -1.06 -8.08
C PHE A 35 -3.68 -0.06 -7.07
N VAL A 36 -4.86 -0.37 -6.55
CA VAL A 36 -5.47 0.33 -5.42
C VAL A 36 -5.74 -0.70 -4.36
N ALA A 37 -5.16 -0.52 -3.18
CA ALA A 37 -5.18 -1.56 -2.14
C ALA A 37 -5.45 -0.98 -0.76
N HIS A 38 -6.14 -1.77 0.06
CA HIS A 38 -6.55 -1.38 1.42
C HIS A 38 -5.89 -2.30 2.45
N SER A 39 -5.39 -1.71 3.54
CA SER A 39 -4.85 -2.46 4.69
C SER A 39 -3.76 -3.47 4.28
N VAL A 40 -3.85 -4.72 4.73
CA VAL A 40 -2.91 -5.80 4.35
C VAL A 40 -2.82 -5.97 2.83
N GLY A 41 -3.87 -5.61 2.08
CA GLY A 41 -3.87 -5.61 0.63
C GLY A 41 -2.74 -4.77 0.03
N GLY A 42 -2.29 -3.69 0.67
CA GLY A 42 -1.15 -2.89 0.20
C GLY A 42 0.16 -3.66 0.20
N LEU A 43 0.38 -4.52 1.20
CA LEU A 43 1.55 -5.41 1.26
C LEU A 43 1.44 -6.53 0.23
N VAL A 44 0.25 -7.08 0.05
CA VAL A 44 -0.04 -8.10 -0.98
C VAL A 44 0.20 -7.54 -2.38
N ALA A 45 -0.24 -6.31 -2.64
CA ALA A 45 0.00 -5.61 -3.89
C ALA A 45 1.49 -5.36 -4.12
N ARG A 46 2.25 -4.90 -3.10
CA ARG A 46 3.72 -4.77 -3.19
C ARG A 46 4.40 -6.08 -3.57
N TYR A 47 3.97 -7.19 -2.97
CA TYR A 47 4.51 -8.49 -3.33
C TYR A 47 4.19 -8.85 -4.78
N ALA A 48 2.92 -8.71 -5.18
CA ALA A 48 2.46 -9.08 -6.51
C ALA A 48 3.16 -8.28 -7.62
N ILE A 49 3.34 -6.96 -7.46
CA ILE A 49 4.02 -6.14 -8.47
C ILE A 49 5.48 -6.57 -8.64
N GLY A 50 6.17 -6.96 -7.56
CA GLY A 50 7.54 -7.47 -7.64
C GLY A 50 7.64 -8.76 -8.44
N ARG A 51 6.59 -9.59 -8.39
CA ARG A 51 6.50 -10.82 -9.19
C ARG A 51 6.05 -10.62 -10.62
N LEU A 52 5.27 -9.59 -10.87
CA LEU A 52 4.76 -9.26 -12.20
C LEU A 52 5.75 -8.45 -13.02
N TYR A 53 6.77 -7.87 -12.40
CA TYR A 53 7.71 -6.99 -13.08
C TYR A 53 8.46 -7.71 -14.19
N ARG A 54 8.52 -7.04 -15.34
CA ARG A 54 9.34 -7.45 -16.47
C ARG A 54 10.34 -6.32 -16.73
N PRO A 55 11.65 -6.60 -16.58
CA PRO A 55 12.68 -5.66 -16.94
C PRO A 55 12.53 -5.20 -18.41
N PRO A 56 13.05 -4.02 -18.76
CA PRO A 56 13.13 -3.60 -20.14
C PRO A 56 13.89 -4.64 -20.97
N LYS A 57 13.41 -4.95 -22.19
CA LYS A 57 14.13 -5.87 -23.08
C LYS A 57 15.42 -5.18 -23.52
N GLU A 58 16.57 -5.78 -23.21
CA GLU A 58 17.82 -5.42 -23.88
C GLU A 58 17.66 -5.76 -25.37
N GLU A 59 17.35 -4.77 -26.20
CA GLU A 59 17.46 -4.96 -27.64
C GLU A 59 18.94 -5.16 -27.95
N VAL A 60 19.27 -6.34 -28.49
CA VAL A 60 20.56 -6.61 -29.11
C VAL A 60 20.78 -5.48 -30.12
N LYS A 61 21.79 -4.64 -29.86
CA LYS A 61 22.14 -3.51 -30.72
C LYS A 61 22.56 -4.05 -32.10
N GLU A 62 21.61 -4.18 -33.02
CA GLU A 62 21.93 -4.10 -34.44
C GLU A 62 21.95 -2.62 -34.82
N ASP A 63 23.13 -2.17 -35.21
CA ASP A 63 23.47 -0.79 -35.56
C ASP A 63 22.42 -0.12 -36.45
N LYS A 64 21.58 0.73 -35.85
CA LYS A 64 20.86 1.77 -36.59
C LYS A 64 21.10 3.11 -35.94
N SER A 65 22.06 3.82 -36.54
CA SER A 65 22.24 5.26 -36.43
C SER A 65 20.92 5.98 -36.73
N GLY A 66 20.38 6.68 -35.74
CA GLY A 66 19.21 7.52 -35.89
C GLY A 66 19.05 8.39 -34.65
N ASP A 67 19.32 9.68 -34.81
CA ASP A 67 19.06 10.73 -33.83
C ASP A 67 17.55 10.76 -33.50
N GLY A 68 17.20 10.22 -32.34
CA GLY A 68 15.84 10.13 -31.84
C GLY A 68 15.87 10.07 -30.33
N CYS A 69 15.07 10.90 -29.68
CA CYS A 69 14.93 10.98 -28.23
C CYS A 69 14.84 9.56 -27.63
N LYS A 70 15.84 9.19 -26.83
CA LYS A 70 15.86 7.91 -26.12
C LYS A 70 14.67 7.88 -25.17
N GLU A 71 13.55 7.31 -25.58
CA GLU A 71 12.55 6.84 -24.63
C GLU A 71 13.28 5.83 -23.74
N GLU A 72 13.50 6.20 -22.48
CA GLU A 72 14.04 5.28 -21.48
C GLU A 72 13.19 4.02 -21.54
N GLN A 73 13.78 2.90 -21.96
CA GLN A 73 13.09 1.62 -21.95
C GLN A 73 12.75 1.32 -20.48
N ARG A 74 11.48 1.51 -20.11
CA ARG A 74 10.99 1.34 -18.74
C ARG A 74 10.50 -0.09 -18.55
N GLY A 75 10.68 -0.59 -17.33
CA GLY A 75 10.10 -1.88 -16.95
C GLY A 75 8.57 -1.84 -17.02
N THR A 76 7.96 -3.02 -17.11
CA THR A 76 6.50 -3.16 -17.18
C THR A 76 5.99 -4.08 -16.08
N ILE A 77 4.70 -4.03 -15.80
CA ILE A 77 4.03 -4.94 -14.85
C ILE A 77 3.15 -5.87 -15.68
N GLY A 78 3.55 -7.14 -15.80
CA GLY A 78 2.85 -8.10 -16.64
C GLY A 78 2.83 -7.72 -18.12
N GLY A 79 3.74 -6.85 -18.58
CA GLY A 79 3.75 -6.30 -19.94
C GLY A 79 2.92 -5.01 -20.11
N LEU A 80 2.27 -4.54 -19.04
CA LEU A 80 1.48 -3.31 -19.03
C LEU A 80 2.28 -2.14 -18.46
N GLU A 81 1.96 -0.93 -18.93
CA GLU A 81 2.46 0.32 -18.37
C GLU A 81 1.87 0.56 -16.97
N ALA A 82 2.74 0.80 -16.00
CA ALA A 82 2.35 0.98 -14.60
C ALA A 82 1.98 2.45 -14.33
N MET A 83 0.70 2.69 -14.01
CA MET A 83 0.16 4.05 -13.87
C MET A 83 0.12 4.49 -12.41
N ASN A 84 -0.72 3.86 -11.58
CA ASN A 84 -0.91 4.26 -10.18
C ASN A 84 -0.66 3.07 -9.23
N PHE A 85 0.09 3.32 -8.15
CA PHE A 85 0.18 2.43 -6.99
C PHE A 85 -0.34 3.19 -5.77
N ILE A 86 -1.58 2.90 -5.39
CA ILE A 86 -2.29 3.61 -4.32
C ILE A 86 -2.58 2.64 -3.20
N THR A 87 -2.21 3.03 -1.98
CA THR A 87 -2.52 2.25 -0.79
C THR A 87 -3.25 3.09 0.23
N VAL A 88 -4.25 2.49 0.86
CA VAL A 88 -5.08 3.11 1.89
C VAL A 88 -4.86 2.34 3.18
N VAL A 89 -4.49 3.06 4.25
CA VAL A 89 -4.28 2.54 5.62
C VAL A 89 -3.48 1.23 5.66
N SER A 90 -2.43 1.13 4.85
CA SER A 90 -1.66 -0.10 4.67
C SER A 90 -0.42 -0.14 5.58
N PRO A 91 -0.15 -1.23 6.33
CA PRO A 91 0.94 -1.27 7.31
C PRO A 91 2.31 -1.52 6.66
N HIS A 92 2.83 -0.55 5.89
CA HIS A 92 4.06 -0.68 5.10
C HIS A 92 5.34 -0.92 5.92
N LEU A 93 5.36 -0.50 7.18
CA LEU A 93 6.45 -0.70 8.14
C LEU A 93 6.17 -1.86 9.11
N GLY A 94 5.06 -2.58 8.92
CA GLY A 94 4.55 -3.59 9.85
C GLY A 94 3.75 -2.99 11.01
N SER A 95 3.53 -3.79 12.04
CA SER A 95 2.70 -3.47 13.20
C SER A 95 3.45 -3.65 14.54
N ARG A 96 4.76 -3.85 14.48
CA ARG A 96 5.62 -3.99 15.67
C ARG A 96 5.79 -2.63 16.36
N GLY A 97 5.80 -2.59 17.69
CA GLY A 97 6.11 -1.39 18.47
C GLY A 97 5.05 -0.28 18.49
N ASN A 98 4.03 -0.34 17.64
CA ASN A 98 2.90 0.59 17.75
C ASN A 98 2.17 0.29 19.06
N LYS A 99 2.02 1.29 19.94
CA LYS A 99 1.10 1.27 21.11
C LYS A 99 -0.36 0.97 20.74
N GLN A 100 -0.63 0.72 19.45
CA GLN A 100 -1.92 0.41 18.84
C GLN A 100 -2.19 -1.10 18.74
N VAL A 101 -1.48 -1.93 19.51
CA VAL A 101 -1.97 -3.28 19.81
C VAL A 101 -2.07 -3.43 21.32
N PRO A 102 -3.30 -3.35 21.83
CA PRO A 102 -3.79 -4.52 22.55
C PRO A 102 -5.28 -4.74 22.24
N PHE A 103 -5.67 -5.10 21.00
CA PHE A 103 -7.08 -5.39 20.75
C PHE A 103 -7.27 -6.66 19.91
N LEU A 104 -7.09 -7.79 20.58
CA LEU A 104 -7.85 -9.02 20.28
C LEU A 104 -9.35 -8.76 20.56
N PHE A 105 -9.99 -7.89 19.77
CA PHE A 105 -11.46 -7.71 19.78
C PHE A 105 -12.10 -7.44 21.16
N GLY A 106 -11.40 -6.81 22.10
CA GLY A 106 -12.01 -6.28 23.33
C GLY A 106 -12.43 -7.32 24.38
N VAL A 107 -11.70 -8.43 24.51
CA VAL A 107 -11.93 -9.41 25.59
C VAL A 107 -10.77 -9.38 26.60
N PRO A 108 -10.94 -8.78 27.80
CA PRO A 108 -9.88 -8.62 28.81
C PRO A 108 -9.25 -9.94 29.29
N ALA A 109 -9.96 -11.07 29.17
CA ALA A 109 -9.46 -12.38 29.56
C ALA A 109 -8.31 -12.89 28.69
N PHE A 110 -8.16 -12.40 27.45
CA PHE A 110 -7.05 -12.80 26.57
C PHE A 110 -5.74 -12.09 26.93
N GLU A 111 -5.77 -10.94 27.60
CA GLU A 111 -4.60 -10.08 27.83
C GLU A 111 -3.54 -10.72 28.74
N LYS A 112 -3.94 -11.57 29.70
CA LYS A 112 -3.00 -12.29 30.58
C LYS A 112 -2.37 -13.54 29.94
N ALA A 113 -2.90 -14.02 28.83
CA ALA A 113 -2.38 -15.18 28.08
C ALA A 113 -1.77 -14.78 26.72
N ALA A 114 -1.90 -13.52 26.30
CA ALA A 114 -1.68 -13.08 24.93
C ALA A 114 -0.20 -12.97 24.50
N SER A 115 0.74 -12.69 25.42
CA SER A 115 2.15 -12.51 25.03
C SER A 115 2.78 -13.75 24.38
N CYS A 116 2.27 -14.95 24.69
CA CYS A 116 2.73 -16.20 24.06
C CYS A 116 1.87 -16.65 22.86
N VAL A 117 0.67 -16.10 22.65
CA VAL A 117 -0.34 -16.68 21.73
C VAL A 117 -0.70 -15.77 20.56
N ILE A 118 -0.36 -14.47 20.60
CA ILE A 118 -0.64 -13.49 19.52
C ILE A 118 -0.10 -13.94 18.15
N HIS A 119 1.13 -14.46 18.08
CA HIS A 119 1.69 -14.95 16.82
C HIS A 119 0.98 -16.21 16.28
N TRP A 120 0.33 -16.98 17.15
CA TRP A 120 -0.40 -18.19 16.77
C TRP A 120 -1.80 -17.85 16.19
N ILE A 121 -2.45 -16.80 16.70
CA ILE A 121 -3.80 -16.38 16.30
C ILE A 121 -3.82 -15.76 14.89
N PHE A 122 -2.79 -15.00 14.51
CA PHE A 122 -2.72 -14.32 13.20
C PHE A 122 -1.98 -15.12 12.11
N ARG A 123 -1.60 -16.39 12.39
CA ARG A 123 -0.93 -17.31 11.45
C ARG A 123 0.25 -16.63 10.71
N ARG A 124 0.43 -16.93 9.41
CA ARG A 124 1.57 -16.46 8.61
C ARG A 124 1.48 -14.96 8.32
N THR A 125 0.28 -14.41 8.10
CA THR A 125 0.08 -12.96 7.90
C THR A 125 0.53 -12.15 9.12
N GLY A 126 0.18 -12.60 10.34
CA GLY A 126 0.65 -11.96 11.57
C GLY A 126 2.17 -11.98 11.71
N ARG A 127 2.81 -13.11 11.39
CA ARG A 127 4.28 -13.19 11.42
C ARG A 127 4.95 -12.14 10.53
N HIS A 128 4.43 -11.94 9.30
CA HIS A 128 4.91 -10.89 8.40
C HIS A 128 4.66 -9.48 8.97
N LEU A 129 3.45 -9.20 9.47
CA LEU A 129 3.11 -7.88 10.02
C LEU A 129 3.96 -7.52 11.24
N PHE A 130 4.24 -8.50 12.11
CA PHE A 130 5.07 -8.30 13.30
C PHE A 130 6.58 -8.46 13.04
N LEU A 131 6.98 -8.72 11.79
CA LEU A 131 8.39 -8.90 11.41
C LEU A 131 9.07 -10.03 12.23
N THR A 132 8.34 -11.13 12.39
CA THR A 132 8.76 -12.35 13.13
C THR A 132 8.73 -13.60 12.24
N ASP A 133 8.53 -13.41 10.95
CA ASP A 133 8.78 -14.46 9.97
C ASP A 133 10.28 -14.72 9.85
N ASP A 134 10.59 -16.01 9.71
CA ASP A 134 11.92 -16.56 9.53
C ASP A 134 11.71 -17.73 8.55
N ASP A 135 11.83 -17.39 7.27
CA ASP A 135 11.69 -18.33 6.18
C ASP A 135 13.10 -18.81 5.80
N GLU A 136 13.52 -19.92 6.41
CA GLU A 136 14.81 -20.56 6.11
C GLU A 136 16.03 -19.65 6.37
N GLY A 137 16.01 -18.86 7.43
CA GLY A 137 17.11 -17.94 7.78
C GLY A 137 17.11 -16.63 7.00
N LYS A 138 16.09 -16.40 6.15
CA LYS A 138 15.94 -15.14 5.40
C LYS A 138 15.42 -14.02 6.31
N PRO A 139 15.78 -12.75 6.03
CA PRO A 139 15.18 -11.62 6.73
C PRO A 139 13.64 -11.58 6.60
N PRO A 140 12.94 -10.87 7.50
CA PRO A 140 11.49 -10.69 7.42
C PRO A 140 11.02 -10.20 6.04
N LEU A 141 9.86 -10.68 5.58
CA LEU A 141 9.35 -10.45 4.23
C LEU A 141 9.27 -8.97 3.86
N LEU A 142 8.83 -8.11 4.77
CA LEU A 142 8.71 -6.67 4.50
C LEU A 142 10.08 -6.04 4.22
N LYS A 143 11.14 -6.51 4.88
CA LYS A 143 12.52 -6.12 4.59
C LYS A 143 12.99 -6.69 3.26
N ARG A 144 12.67 -7.95 2.95
CA ARG A 144 12.96 -8.53 1.62
C ARG A 144 12.31 -7.74 0.48
N MET A 145 11.11 -7.21 0.69
CA MET A 145 10.40 -6.35 -0.27
C MET A 145 10.97 -4.93 -0.43
N LEU A 146 12.13 -4.64 0.17
CA LEU A 146 12.86 -3.40 -0.08
C LEU A 146 13.80 -3.50 -1.28
N ASP A 147 14.27 -4.69 -1.65
CA ASP A 147 15.27 -4.86 -2.70
C ASP A 147 14.80 -5.90 -3.74
N ASP A 148 15.51 -5.97 -4.86
CA ASP A 148 15.28 -6.98 -5.89
C ASP A 148 16.14 -8.21 -5.57
N TYR A 149 15.55 -9.41 -5.62
CA TYR A 149 16.19 -10.66 -5.26
C TYR A 149 15.59 -11.86 -6.02
N ASP A 150 16.44 -12.72 -6.57
CA ASP A 150 16.07 -13.86 -7.43
C ASP A 150 15.08 -13.45 -8.54
N GLU A 151 13.87 -14.01 -8.52
CA GLU A 151 12.80 -13.74 -9.49
C GLU A 151 11.86 -12.60 -9.04
N PHE A 152 12.18 -11.92 -7.94
CA PHE A 152 11.36 -10.87 -7.35
C PHE A 152 12.01 -9.50 -7.51
N TYR A 153 11.35 -8.59 -8.21
CA TYR A 153 11.85 -7.24 -8.48
C TYR A 153 11.01 -6.20 -7.73
N PHE A 154 10.94 -6.30 -6.39
CA PHE A 154 10.02 -5.48 -5.60
C PHE A 154 10.26 -3.98 -5.74
N MET A 155 11.51 -3.53 -5.67
CA MET A 155 11.84 -2.11 -5.71
C MET A 155 11.82 -1.59 -7.14
N SER A 156 12.31 -2.37 -8.11
CA SER A 156 12.21 -2.02 -9.53
C SER A 156 10.75 -1.92 -10.00
N ALA A 157 9.88 -2.84 -9.55
CA ALA A 157 8.44 -2.76 -9.81
C ALA A 157 7.83 -1.50 -9.23
N LEU A 158 8.10 -1.20 -7.96
CA LEU A 158 7.52 -0.04 -7.29
C LEU A 158 7.96 1.28 -7.95
N ARG A 159 9.23 1.37 -8.37
CA ARG A 159 9.79 2.52 -9.08
C ARG A 159 9.12 2.76 -10.44
N THR A 160 8.61 1.70 -11.09
CA THR A 160 8.06 1.79 -12.44
C THR A 160 6.70 2.49 -12.53
N PHE A 161 5.97 2.58 -11.41
CA PHE A 161 4.69 3.30 -11.37
C PHE A 161 4.91 4.80 -11.56
N LYS A 162 4.12 5.44 -12.42
CA LYS A 162 4.18 6.90 -12.63
C LYS A 162 3.77 7.66 -11.38
N ARG A 163 2.75 7.18 -10.67
CA ARG A 163 2.21 7.78 -9.45
C ARG A 163 2.14 6.76 -8.31
N ARG A 164 2.59 7.17 -7.13
CA ARG A 164 2.60 6.38 -5.89
C ARG A 164 1.98 7.20 -4.77
N VAL A 165 0.92 6.68 -4.14
CA VAL A 165 0.14 7.45 -3.15
C VAL A 165 -0.16 6.63 -1.91
N LEU A 166 -0.02 7.25 -0.75
CA LEU A 166 -0.38 6.71 0.55
C LEU A 166 -1.54 7.54 1.12
N TYR A 167 -2.69 6.92 1.34
CA TYR A 167 -3.78 7.50 2.12
C TYR A 167 -3.71 6.94 3.54
N SER A 168 -3.53 7.82 4.54
CA SER A 168 -3.26 7.41 5.92
C SER A 168 -4.20 8.11 6.89
N ASN A 169 -4.79 7.35 7.81
CA ASN A 169 -5.62 7.93 8.86
C ASN A 169 -4.74 8.54 9.94
N VAL A 170 -4.97 9.82 10.26
CA VAL A 170 -4.21 10.53 11.31
C VAL A 170 -4.65 10.13 12.73
N ALA A 171 -5.90 9.68 12.87
CA ALA A 171 -6.51 9.36 14.15
C ALA A 171 -7.57 8.25 14.02
N TYR A 172 -7.88 7.61 15.15
CA TYR A 172 -8.93 6.59 15.31
C TYR A 172 -8.80 5.30 14.48
N ASP A 173 -7.72 5.15 13.70
CA ASP A 173 -7.32 3.85 13.18
C ASP A 173 -6.51 3.10 14.25
N HIS A 174 -7.18 2.15 14.90
CA HIS A 174 -6.57 1.28 15.91
C HIS A 174 -5.95 0.01 15.32
N ILE A 175 -6.02 -0.18 14.00
CA ILE A 175 -5.50 -1.38 13.33
C ILE A 175 -4.18 -1.06 12.65
N VAL A 176 -4.12 0.06 11.93
CA VAL A 176 -2.92 0.50 11.21
C VAL A 176 -2.57 1.92 11.61
N GLY A 177 -1.42 2.06 12.25
CA GLY A 177 -0.94 3.35 12.72
C GLY A 177 -0.58 4.33 11.61
N TRP A 178 -0.71 5.61 11.94
CA TRP A 178 -0.43 6.70 11.03
C TRP A 178 0.99 6.65 10.47
N ARG A 179 2.01 6.44 11.32
CA ARG A 179 3.41 6.36 10.87
C ARG A 179 3.64 5.24 9.85
N THR A 180 3.03 4.07 10.05
CA THR A 180 3.26 2.92 9.17
C THR A 180 2.51 3.04 7.85
N SER A 181 1.32 3.67 7.86
CA SER A 181 0.55 3.89 6.64
C SER A 181 1.12 5.02 5.80
N SER A 182 1.71 6.03 6.44
CA SER A 182 2.34 7.17 5.77
C SER A 182 3.83 7.01 5.48
N ILE A 183 4.46 5.90 5.89
CA ILE A 183 5.91 5.65 5.78
C ILE A 183 6.68 6.85 6.36
N ARG A 184 6.47 7.12 7.64
CA ARG A 184 7.12 8.19 8.40
C ARG A 184 7.64 7.67 9.74
N ARG A 185 8.66 8.35 10.26
CA ARG A 185 9.04 8.26 11.68
C ARG A 185 8.04 9.03 12.52
N ASP A 186 7.97 8.73 13.82
CA ASP A 186 7.12 9.49 14.75
C ASP A 186 7.49 10.98 14.78
N SER A 187 8.77 11.31 14.68
CA SER A 187 9.26 12.70 14.63
C SER A 187 8.92 13.44 13.33
N GLU A 188 8.53 12.72 12.28
CA GLU A 188 8.19 13.27 10.97
C GLU A 188 6.68 13.41 10.75
N LEU A 189 5.85 12.93 11.69
CA LEU A 189 4.41 13.09 11.60
C LEU A 189 4.06 14.58 11.67
N PRO A 190 3.31 15.11 10.70
CA PRO A 190 2.96 16.52 10.69
C PRO A 190 2.02 16.84 11.85
N LYS A 191 1.99 18.11 12.27
CA LYS A 191 0.85 18.60 13.02
C LYS A 191 -0.29 18.80 12.03
N TRP A 192 -1.46 18.29 12.35
CA TRP A 192 -2.65 18.43 11.52
C TRP A 192 -3.70 19.26 12.25
N GLU A 193 -4.43 20.08 11.50
CA GLU A 193 -5.54 20.91 11.97
C GLU A 193 -6.83 20.46 11.26
N GLU A 194 -7.99 20.96 11.71
CA GLU A 194 -9.25 20.68 11.00
C GLU A 194 -9.14 21.15 9.54
N SER A 195 -9.61 20.31 8.60
CA SER A 195 -9.41 20.57 7.17
C SER A 195 -9.99 21.93 6.77
N LEU A 196 -9.18 22.70 6.05
CA LEU A 196 -9.59 23.95 5.40
C LEU A 196 -10.05 23.72 3.95
N ASN A 197 -10.02 22.47 3.47
CA ASN A 197 -10.36 22.13 2.09
C ASN A 197 -11.88 21.95 1.96
N GLU A 198 -12.55 22.93 1.35
CA GLU A 198 -14.00 22.88 1.11
C GLU A 198 -14.41 21.76 0.15
N THR A 199 -13.50 21.31 -0.72
CA THR A 199 -13.78 20.24 -1.70
C THR A 199 -13.57 18.86 -1.10
N TYR A 200 -12.50 18.67 -0.31
CA TYR A 200 -12.17 17.40 0.35
C TYR A 200 -11.99 17.57 1.87
N PRO A 201 -13.09 17.75 2.63
CA PRO A 201 -13.04 18.11 4.04
C PRO A 201 -12.40 17.06 4.96
N HIS A 202 -12.22 15.81 4.52
CA HIS A 202 -11.51 14.82 5.32
C HIS A 202 -10.00 14.79 5.05
N ILE A 203 -9.50 15.47 4.00
CA ILE A 203 -8.07 15.59 3.74
C ILE A 203 -7.51 16.72 4.59
N VAL A 204 -6.62 16.38 5.52
CA VAL A 204 -6.07 17.33 6.51
C VAL A 204 -4.62 17.71 6.26
N TYR A 205 -3.89 16.89 5.50
CA TYR A 205 -2.51 17.21 5.13
C TYR A 205 -2.11 16.46 3.85
N GLU A 206 -1.33 17.13 3.00
CA GLU A 206 -0.81 16.58 1.75
C GLU A 206 0.66 16.92 1.61
N GLU A 207 1.46 15.95 1.20
CA GLU A 207 2.89 16.10 1.00
C GLU A 207 3.35 15.31 -0.22
N HIS A 208 4.24 15.90 -1.02
CA HIS A 208 4.93 15.20 -2.10
C HIS A 208 6.41 15.01 -1.75
N CYS A 209 6.78 13.80 -1.35
CA CYS A 209 8.16 13.43 -1.05
C CYS A 209 8.86 12.98 -2.33
N LYS A 210 9.99 13.63 -2.66
CA LYS A 210 10.90 13.14 -3.72
C LYS A 210 11.63 11.88 -3.23
N ALA A 211 12.10 11.08 -4.18
CA ALA A 211 12.96 9.94 -3.85
C ALA A 211 14.22 10.44 -3.13
N CYS A 212 14.55 9.83 -2.00
CA CYS A 212 15.81 10.09 -1.29
C CYS A 212 16.94 9.34 -2.00
N ASP A 213 17.98 10.06 -2.39
CA ASP A 213 19.24 9.44 -2.79
C ASP A 213 19.89 8.80 -1.56
N ALA A 214 20.38 7.57 -1.73
CA ALA A 214 20.94 6.75 -0.66
C ALA A 214 22.11 7.42 0.12
N ASP A 215 22.68 8.50 -0.44
CA ASP A 215 23.87 9.17 0.06
C ASP A 215 23.61 10.34 1.05
N GLN A 216 22.36 10.80 1.23
CA GLN A 216 22.10 12.04 2.00
C GLN A 216 21.84 11.86 3.50
N HIS A 217 21.77 10.62 4.03
CA HIS A 217 21.51 10.38 5.46
C HIS A 217 22.42 9.31 6.09
N ALA A 218 23.72 9.38 5.81
CA ALA A 218 24.73 8.60 6.54
C ALA A 218 24.99 9.11 7.97
N THR A 219 24.43 10.24 8.40
CA THR A 219 24.77 10.86 9.69
C THR A 219 23.55 11.15 10.55
N ILE A 220 22.92 10.10 11.09
CA ILE A 220 22.29 10.19 12.41
C ILE A 220 22.72 8.93 13.15
N SER A 221 23.77 9.07 13.95
CA SER A 221 24.15 8.09 14.96
C SER A 221 23.07 8.10 16.03
N ILE A 222 22.17 7.11 16.00
CA ILE A 222 21.27 6.84 17.12
C ILE A 222 21.92 5.73 17.94
N GLU A 223 22.14 6.05 19.20
CA GLU A 223 22.64 5.16 20.24
C GLU A 223 21.75 3.91 20.32
N ASP A 224 22.40 2.79 20.62
CA ASP A 224 21.87 1.42 20.69
C ASP A 224 20.61 1.31 21.59
N ASP A 225 19.42 1.45 21.00
CA ASP A 225 18.14 1.08 21.62
C ASP A 225 17.36 0.13 20.68
N GLY A 226 17.51 -1.17 20.93
CA GLY A 226 16.63 -2.21 20.40
C GLY A 226 16.78 -2.61 18.92
N SER A 227 16.77 -3.92 18.66
CA SER A 227 16.79 -4.46 17.28
C SER A 227 15.54 -4.12 16.46
N SER A 228 14.45 -3.70 17.12
CA SER A 228 13.15 -3.39 16.51
C SER A 228 13.19 -2.07 15.74
N ASP A 229 13.77 -1.04 16.36
CA ASP A 229 13.78 0.32 15.82
C ASP A 229 14.73 0.42 14.62
N LYS A 230 15.82 -0.36 14.65
CA LYS A 230 16.71 -0.52 13.50
C LYS A 230 16.02 -1.09 12.26
N LEU A 231 15.17 -2.11 12.42
CA LEU A 231 14.49 -2.75 11.30
C LEU A 231 13.44 -1.82 10.68
N GLU A 232 12.71 -1.11 11.52
CA GLU A 232 11.77 -0.10 11.09
C GLU A 232 12.45 1.05 10.34
N GLU A 233 13.58 1.52 10.85
CA GLU A 233 14.40 2.54 10.21
C GLU A 233 14.89 2.09 8.83
N GLU A 234 15.30 0.83 8.68
CA GLU A 234 15.62 0.23 7.39
C GLU A 234 14.42 0.25 6.43
N LEU A 235 13.21 -0.06 6.92
CA LEU A 235 11.98 -0.02 6.12
C LEU A 235 11.64 1.42 5.67
N VAL A 236 11.73 2.41 6.55
CA VAL A 236 11.49 3.83 6.23
C VAL A 236 12.49 4.32 5.18
N ARG A 237 13.79 4.06 5.40
CA ARG A 237 14.84 4.43 4.44
C ARG A 237 14.66 3.73 3.11
N GLY A 238 14.42 2.42 3.12
CA GLY A 238 14.30 1.61 1.93
C GLY A 238 13.12 2.03 1.05
N LEU A 239 11.96 2.32 1.66
CA LEU A 239 10.76 2.78 0.95
C LEU A 239 10.83 4.23 0.50
N SER A 240 11.63 5.07 1.17
CA SER A 240 11.88 6.47 0.76
C SER A 240 12.78 6.59 -0.48
N ARG A 241 13.34 5.48 -1.00
CA ARG A 241 14.11 5.45 -2.27
C ARG A 241 13.26 5.69 -3.53
N VAL A 242 11.94 5.81 -3.39
CA VAL A 242 11.01 6.21 -4.44
C VAL A 242 10.17 7.37 -3.97
N SER A 243 9.66 8.19 -4.90
CA SER A 243 8.77 9.30 -4.54
C SER A 243 7.41 8.81 -4.07
N TRP A 244 6.80 9.55 -3.15
CA TRP A 244 5.46 9.26 -2.62
C TRP A 244 4.67 10.55 -2.50
N GLU A 245 3.41 10.51 -2.92
CA GLU A 245 2.38 11.42 -2.44
C GLU A 245 1.79 10.85 -1.15
N LYS A 246 1.80 11.64 -0.08
CA LYS A 246 1.30 11.25 1.24
C LYS A 246 0.09 12.12 1.57
N ILE A 247 -1.07 11.49 1.59
CA ILE A 247 -2.37 12.12 1.86
C ILE A 247 -2.85 11.64 3.21
N ASP A 248 -2.97 12.56 4.15
CA ASP A 248 -3.39 12.29 5.51
C ASP A 248 -4.86 12.67 5.68
N VAL A 249 -5.63 11.74 6.23
CA VAL A 249 -7.09 11.79 6.31
C VAL A 249 -7.55 11.77 7.76
N SER A 250 -8.54 12.58 8.10
CA SER A 250 -9.14 12.61 9.43
C SER A 250 -10.66 12.48 9.36
N PHE A 251 -11.19 11.55 10.15
CA PHE A 251 -12.63 11.37 10.39
C PHE A 251 -13.03 11.83 11.80
N GLN A 252 -12.24 12.69 12.44
CA GLN A 252 -12.47 13.09 13.84
C GLN A 252 -13.86 13.71 14.07
N SER A 253 -14.36 14.49 13.12
CA SER A 253 -15.69 15.10 13.13
C SER A 253 -16.81 14.15 12.70
N SER A 254 -16.47 12.99 12.13
CA SER A 254 -17.43 12.01 11.62
C SER A 254 -18.07 11.16 12.73
N ARG A 255 -19.28 10.67 12.45
CA ARG A 255 -20.01 9.77 13.37
C ARG A 255 -19.38 8.37 13.39
N GLN A 256 -18.61 8.04 12.36
CA GLN A 256 -17.92 6.76 12.16
C GLN A 256 -16.44 6.77 12.49
N ARG A 257 -15.95 7.78 13.23
CA ARG A 257 -14.53 7.90 13.60
C ARG A 257 -13.90 6.60 14.13
N PHE A 258 -14.61 5.82 14.95
CA PHE A 258 -14.11 4.55 15.52
C PHE A 258 -14.01 3.40 14.51
N ALA A 259 -14.53 3.58 13.30
CA ALA A 259 -14.41 2.68 12.17
C ALA A 259 -13.50 3.24 11.08
N ALA A 260 -12.68 4.27 11.35
CA ALA A 260 -11.84 4.96 10.37
C ALA A 260 -11.04 4.02 9.45
N HIS A 261 -10.57 2.88 9.97
CA HIS A 261 -9.88 1.86 9.16
C HIS A 261 -10.71 1.39 7.96
N SER A 262 -12.03 1.30 8.10
CA SER A 262 -12.95 0.80 7.06
C SER A 262 -13.74 1.91 6.35
N VAL A 263 -13.62 3.17 6.77
CA VAL A 263 -14.37 4.29 6.16
C VAL A 263 -13.92 4.51 4.72
N ILE A 264 -12.62 4.40 4.46
CA ILE A 264 -12.06 4.48 3.10
C ILE A 264 -12.07 3.09 2.45
N GLN A 265 -13.26 2.50 2.29
CA GLN A 265 -13.45 1.27 1.51
C GLN A 265 -14.46 1.56 0.40
N VAL A 266 -14.04 1.33 -0.85
CA VAL A 266 -14.92 1.48 -2.00
C VAL A 266 -15.97 0.37 -1.96
N LEU A 267 -17.19 0.73 -1.57
CA LEU A 267 -18.38 -0.09 -1.73
C LEU A 267 -19.09 0.44 -2.97
N SER A 268 -19.00 -0.30 -4.08
CA SER A 268 -19.72 -0.16 -5.37
C SER A 268 -20.42 1.20 -5.67
N LEU A 269 -20.04 1.81 -6.81
CA LEU A 269 -20.73 2.95 -7.45
C LEU A 269 -22.11 2.56 -8.05
N SER A 270 -23.04 2.01 -7.26
CA SER A 270 -24.41 1.74 -7.72
C SER A 270 -25.35 2.95 -7.62
N GLY A 271 -24.90 4.06 -7.02
CA GLY A 271 -25.75 5.24 -6.76
C GLY A 271 -25.15 6.59 -7.13
N VAL A 272 -23.93 6.65 -7.68
CA VAL A 272 -23.33 7.93 -8.10
C VAL A 272 -23.69 8.22 -9.56
N ASP A 273 -24.11 9.46 -9.79
CA ASP A 273 -24.61 10.03 -11.04
C ASP A 273 -23.98 9.42 -12.32
N LYS A 274 -24.81 9.15 -13.34
CA LYS A 274 -24.44 8.42 -14.57
C LYS A 274 -23.30 9.09 -15.37
N SER A 275 -22.99 10.35 -15.05
CA SER A 275 -21.80 11.08 -15.51
C SER A 275 -20.48 10.48 -15.00
N LEU A 276 -20.43 10.09 -13.70
CA LEU A 276 -19.24 9.52 -13.06
C LEU A 276 -18.99 8.07 -13.50
N SER A 277 -20.07 7.34 -13.79
CA SER A 277 -20.01 5.98 -14.35
C SER A 277 -19.38 5.98 -15.74
N GLY A 278 -19.56 7.02 -16.56
CA GLY A 278 -19.03 7.06 -17.93
C GLY A 278 -17.50 7.01 -18.04
N HIS A 279 -16.78 7.68 -17.13
CA HIS A 279 -15.30 7.71 -17.15
C HIS A 279 -14.67 6.45 -16.53
N ILE A 280 -15.31 5.87 -15.52
CA ILE A 280 -14.80 4.70 -14.78
C ILE A 280 -15.26 3.38 -15.42
N CYS A 281 -16.41 3.32 -16.09
CA CYS A 281 -16.97 2.09 -16.67
C CYS A 281 -16.19 1.56 -17.89
N SER A 282 -15.33 2.39 -18.51
CA SER A 282 -14.38 1.93 -19.54
C SER A 282 -13.12 1.30 -18.94
N GLN A 283 -12.90 1.42 -17.63
CA GLN A 283 -11.79 0.83 -16.88
C GLN A 283 -12.31 -0.38 -16.09
N LYS A 284 -12.06 -1.60 -16.59
CA LYS A 284 -12.35 -2.82 -15.82
C LYS A 284 -11.31 -2.97 -14.69
N PHE A 285 -11.62 -2.47 -13.50
CA PHE A 285 -10.89 -2.77 -12.27
C PHE A 285 -11.03 -4.26 -11.94
N LEU A 286 -9.91 -4.96 -11.79
CA LEU A 286 -9.90 -6.28 -11.15
C LEU A 286 -9.43 -6.09 -9.72
N LEU A 287 -10.40 -6.17 -8.83
CA LEU A 287 -10.19 -6.16 -7.39
C LEU A 287 -10.27 -7.63 -6.93
N SER A 288 -9.12 -8.25 -6.64
CA SER A 288 -9.08 -9.56 -5.98
C SER A 288 -9.42 -9.40 -4.50
N GLY A 289 -10.69 -9.13 -4.23
CA GLY A 289 -11.22 -8.89 -2.90
C GLY A 289 -12.69 -8.62 -3.08
N VAL A 290 -13.52 -9.56 -2.64
CA VAL A 290 -14.98 -9.53 -2.75
C VAL A 290 -15.51 -8.15 -2.39
N LEU A 291 -15.92 -7.37 -3.40
CA LEU A 291 -16.70 -6.14 -3.25
C LEU A 291 -18.10 -6.56 -2.78
N GLN A 292 -18.31 -6.58 -1.47
CA GLN A 292 -19.61 -6.84 -0.87
C GLN A 292 -20.21 -5.51 -0.38
N VAL A 293 -21.27 -5.04 -1.04
CA VAL A 293 -22.07 -3.89 -0.61
C VAL A 293 -22.58 -4.12 0.82
N LYS A 294 -22.32 -3.18 1.72
CA LYS A 294 -23.10 -2.99 2.94
C LYS A 294 -23.65 -1.58 2.94
N ASP A 295 -24.98 -1.51 2.94
CA ASP A 295 -25.89 -0.38 3.25
C ASP A 295 -25.62 1.04 2.71
N GLU A 296 -26.52 1.51 1.85
CA GLU A 296 -26.60 2.88 1.29
C GLU A 296 -26.81 3.99 2.34
N VAL A 297 -27.08 3.65 3.60
CA VAL A 297 -27.32 4.63 4.68
C VAL A 297 -26.07 4.92 5.50
N MET A 298 -25.01 4.10 5.39
CA MET A 298 -23.83 4.18 6.26
C MET A 298 -22.54 4.68 5.59
N HIS A 299 -22.46 4.97 4.29
CA HIS A 299 -21.14 5.21 3.65
C HIS A 299 -21.01 6.53 2.87
N ILE A 300 -21.63 7.61 3.34
CA ILE A 300 -21.40 8.96 2.78
C ILE A 300 -20.10 9.59 3.31
N GLU A 301 -19.74 9.28 4.56
CA GLU A 301 -18.52 9.79 5.21
C GLU A 301 -17.28 9.18 4.53
N GLY A 302 -16.36 10.02 4.02
CA GLY A 302 -15.17 9.62 3.25
C GLY A 302 -15.33 9.53 1.73
N SER A 303 -16.52 9.82 1.19
CA SER A 303 -16.75 9.89 -0.27
C SER A 303 -15.86 10.92 -0.97
N ASP A 304 -15.57 12.03 -0.31
CA ASP A 304 -14.65 13.07 -0.77
C ASP A 304 -13.21 12.57 -0.88
N VAL A 305 -12.78 11.65 -0.01
CA VAL A 305 -11.45 11.02 -0.11
C VAL A 305 -11.37 10.13 -1.35
N ILE A 306 -12.46 9.41 -1.67
CA ILE A 306 -12.55 8.63 -2.91
C ILE A 306 -12.59 9.56 -4.13
N GLN A 307 -13.32 10.67 -4.05
CA GLN A 307 -13.38 11.66 -5.12
C GLN A 307 -12.00 12.27 -5.37
N HIS A 308 -11.27 12.65 -4.32
CA HIS A 308 -9.89 13.11 -4.43
C HIS A 308 -9.00 12.09 -5.14
N MET A 309 -9.15 10.79 -4.82
CA MET A 309 -8.40 9.73 -5.47
C MET A 309 -8.72 9.65 -6.98
N ILE A 310 -10.00 9.76 -7.35
CA ILE A 310 -10.48 9.74 -8.74
C ILE A 310 -9.95 10.96 -9.51
N ASP A 311 -10.07 12.16 -8.94
CA ASP A 311 -9.69 13.43 -9.59
C ASP A 311 -8.19 13.48 -9.91
N HIS A 312 -7.37 12.75 -9.15
CA HIS A 312 -5.93 12.65 -9.35
C HIS A 312 -5.48 11.32 -9.98
N PHE A 313 -6.40 10.47 -10.45
CA PHE A 313 -6.06 9.15 -10.98
C PHE A 313 -5.47 9.25 -12.40
N LEU A 314 -4.28 8.67 -12.62
CA LEU A 314 -3.69 8.63 -13.97
C LEU A 314 -4.38 7.57 -14.84
N THR A 315 -4.72 7.91 -16.08
CA THR A 315 -5.40 7.03 -17.04
C THR A 315 -4.55 6.69 -18.26
#